data_AF-A0AAD6KA18-F1
#
_entry.id   AF-A0AAD6KA18-F1
#
_cell.length_a   1.000
_cell.length_b   1.000
_cell.length_c   1.000
_cell.angle_alpha   90.00
_cell.angle_beta   90.00
_cell.angle_gamma   90.00
#
_symmetry.space_group_name_H-M   'P 1'
#
loop_
_entity.id
_entity.type
_entity.pdbx_description
1 polymer ?
#
loop_
_entity_poly.entity_id
_entity_poly.type
_entity_poly.pdbx_seq_one_letter_code
_entity_poly.pdbx_strand_id
1 'polypeptide(L)'
;MLKYRNDGRRPGNGFYTYDAFISAARSFSGFGTSGDDTTRRRELSAFLAQTSHETTGGWPSADDGPYAWGYCFIRENDRQTQCSSDQWPCPSRMQYYGRGPIQLTHNYNYGSLVGQAIGLDLINNPDLVATDPVISFKTAIWAANRVPGYGVITNIINGGLECGSGANDKVADRIGFYKRYCDLLGVSYGDNLDCYNQRPFA
;
A
#
# COMPACT_ATOMS: atom_id res chain seq x y z
N MET A 1 8.68 -5.56 12.11
CA MET A 1 7.57 -4.72 11.62
C MET A 1 6.26 -5.50 11.52
N LEU A 2 6.14 -6.43 10.57
CA LEU A 2 4.90 -7.16 10.26
C LEU A 2 4.71 -8.45 11.09
N LYS A 3 4.58 -8.30 12.41
CA LYS A 3 4.63 -9.43 13.37
C LYS A 3 3.43 -10.37 13.23
N TYR A 4 2.22 -9.83 13.08
CA TYR A 4 0.97 -10.60 13.10
C TYR A 4 0.36 -10.90 11.72
N ARG A 5 1.07 -10.62 10.62
CA ARG A 5 0.57 -10.89 9.25
C ARG A 5 0.27 -12.38 8.99
N ASN A 6 0.96 -13.28 9.70
CA ASN A 6 0.79 -14.73 9.63
C ASN A 6 -0.04 -15.29 10.80
N ASP A 7 -0.78 -14.44 11.51
CA ASP A 7 -1.75 -14.93 12.49
C ASP A 7 -2.81 -15.78 11.77
N GLY A 8 -3.08 -16.98 12.30
CA GLY A 8 -3.95 -17.97 11.66
C GLY A 8 -5.39 -17.51 11.42
N ARG A 9 -5.82 -16.42 12.09
CA ARG A 9 -7.15 -15.82 11.93
C ARG A 9 -7.22 -14.85 10.76
N ARG A 10 -6.10 -14.53 10.11
CA ARG A 10 -6.01 -13.47 9.10
C ARG A 10 -5.98 -14.03 7.68
N PRO A 11 -6.74 -13.44 6.74
CA PRO A 11 -6.74 -13.88 5.34
C PRO A 11 -5.37 -13.79 4.64
N GLY A 12 -4.47 -12.93 5.12
CA GLY A 12 -3.10 -12.76 4.63
C GLY A 12 -2.11 -13.84 5.05
N ASN A 13 -2.50 -14.78 5.91
CA ASN A 13 -1.58 -15.74 6.51
C ASN A 13 -0.81 -16.55 5.45
N GLY A 14 0.51 -16.43 5.47
CA GLY A 14 1.42 -17.14 4.56
C GLY A 14 1.59 -16.50 3.18
N PHE A 15 0.80 -15.48 2.83
CA PHE A 15 0.86 -14.84 1.52
C PHE A 15 2.03 -13.85 1.41
N TYR A 16 2.13 -12.91 2.35
CA TYR A 16 3.16 -11.87 2.31
C TYR A 16 4.50 -12.36 2.87
N THR A 17 5.36 -12.86 1.99
CA THR A 17 6.70 -13.34 2.37
C THR A 17 7.77 -12.27 2.18
N TYR A 18 8.85 -12.38 2.95
CA TYR A 18 10.02 -11.51 2.79
C TYR A 18 10.66 -11.69 1.41
N ASP A 19 10.79 -12.93 0.95
CA ASP A 19 11.37 -13.24 -0.36
C ASP A 19 10.56 -12.66 -1.51
N ALA A 20 9.23 -12.65 -1.42
CA ALA A 20 8.38 -12.01 -2.41
C ALA A 20 8.59 -10.49 -2.43
N PHE A 21 8.69 -9.85 -1.26
CA PHE A 21 9.00 -8.42 -1.16
C PHE A 21 10.36 -8.09 -1.78
N ILE A 22 11.41 -8.84 -1.43
CA ILE A 22 12.76 -8.62 -1.99
C ILE A 22 12.80 -8.88 -3.50
N SER A 23 12.11 -9.92 -3.98
CA SER A 23 12.02 -10.23 -5.41
C SER A 23 11.30 -9.12 -6.19
N ALA A 24 10.23 -8.57 -5.63
CA ALA A 24 9.53 -7.42 -6.21
C ALA A 24 10.40 -6.16 -6.19
N ALA A 25 11.01 -5.82 -5.04
CA ALA A 25 11.84 -4.63 -4.87
C ALA A 25 13.02 -4.59 -5.86
N ARG A 26 13.64 -5.74 -6.16
CA ARG A 26 14.71 -5.85 -7.16
C ARG A 26 14.29 -5.44 -8.59
N SER A 27 12.99 -5.40 -8.87
CA SER A 27 12.47 -4.94 -10.17
C SER A 27 12.37 -3.41 -10.29
N PHE A 28 12.57 -2.66 -9.19
CA PHE A 28 12.44 -1.21 -9.15
C PHE A 28 13.72 -0.56 -8.64
N SER A 29 14.62 -0.19 -9.56
CA SER A 29 15.83 0.54 -9.23
C SER A 29 15.50 1.84 -8.49
N GLY A 30 16.24 2.13 -7.42
CA GLY A 30 16.05 3.33 -6.58
C GLY A 30 15.20 3.08 -5.33
N PHE A 31 14.25 2.14 -5.35
CA PHE A 31 13.42 1.83 -4.19
C PHE A 31 14.27 1.29 -3.03
N GLY A 32 14.26 2.00 -1.90
CA GLY A 32 15.06 1.67 -0.71
C GLY A 32 16.58 1.78 -0.92
N THR A 33 17.02 2.35 -2.05
CA THR A 33 18.45 2.41 -2.44
C THR A 33 18.92 3.81 -2.86
N SER A 34 18.01 4.76 -3.03
CA SER A 34 18.30 6.17 -3.33
C SER A 34 18.61 6.99 -2.07
N GLY A 35 19.55 7.95 -2.17
CA GLY A 35 19.89 8.84 -1.07
C GLY A 35 20.79 8.21 0.01
N ASP A 36 20.85 8.85 1.18
CA ASP A 36 21.60 8.37 2.35
C ASP A 36 20.84 7.27 3.13
N ASP A 37 21.49 6.66 4.12
CA ASP A 37 20.89 5.56 4.92
C ASP A 37 19.58 5.99 5.60
N THR A 38 19.52 7.23 6.10
CA THR A 38 18.31 7.80 6.71
C THR A 38 17.16 7.86 5.71
N THR A 39 17.43 8.35 4.49
CA THR A 39 16.44 8.47 3.41
C THR A 39 15.90 7.09 3.02
N ARG A 40 16.78 6.11 2.84
CA ARG A 40 16.41 4.73 2.47
C ARG A 40 15.54 4.07 3.53
N ARG A 41 15.91 4.19 4.81
CA ARG A 41 15.11 3.65 5.93
C ARG A 41 13.78 4.36 6.07
N ARG A 42 13.73 5.67 5.81
CA ARG A 42 12.50 6.45 5.85
C ARG A 42 11.57 6.07 4.70
N GLU A 43 12.09 5.87 3.49
CA GLU A 43 11.33 5.37 2.34
C GLU A 43 10.70 4.00 2.64
N LEU A 44 11.49 3.06 3.18
CA LEU A 44 10.98 1.74 3.59
C LEU A 44 9.92 1.84 4.69
N SER A 45 10.13 2.72 5.68
CA SER A 45 9.15 2.97 6.75
C SER A 45 7.85 3.52 6.19
N ALA A 46 7.94 4.50 5.28
CA ALA A 46 6.78 5.14 4.65
C ALA A 46 5.99 4.14 3.81
N PHE A 47 6.68 3.41 2.92
CA PHE A 47 6.07 2.38 2.08
C PHE A 47 5.33 1.35 2.92
N LEU A 48 6.04 0.72 3.87
CA LEU A 48 5.47 -0.35 4.69
C LEU A 48 4.34 0.16 5.57
N ALA A 49 4.41 1.40 6.07
CA ALA A 49 3.37 1.96 6.92
C ALA A 49 2.07 2.20 6.15
N GLN A 50 2.17 2.79 4.96
CA GLN A 50 1.02 3.04 4.11
C GLN A 50 0.33 1.74 3.72
N THR A 51 1.09 0.76 3.22
CA THR A 51 0.53 -0.54 2.86
C THR A 51 0.04 -1.34 4.07
N SER A 52 0.60 -1.10 5.26
CA SER A 52 0.11 -1.70 6.50
C SER A 52 -1.24 -1.15 6.90
N HIS A 53 -1.48 0.15 6.74
CA HIS A 53 -2.80 0.74 6.94
C HIS A 53 -3.83 0.13 5.98
N GLU A 54 -3.53 0.07 4.68
CA GLU A 54 -4.41 -0.50 3.66
C GLU A 54 -4.83 -1.95 3.93
N THR A 55 -4.01 -2.67 4.70
CA THR A 55 -4.19 -4.10 4.98
C THR A 55 -4.28 -4.41 6.47
N THR A 56 -4.57 -3.41 7.29
CA THR A 56 -4.51 -3.54 8.75
C THR A 56 -5.58 -4.47 9.28
N GLY A 57 -5.20 -5.34 10.21
CA GLY A 57 -6.11 -6.12 11.05
C GLY A 57 -6.10 -5.66 12.50
N GLY A 58 -5.48 -4.51 12.79
CA GLY A 58 -5.29 -3.98 14.14
C GLY A 58 -6.56 -3.41 14.74
N TRP A 59 -6.63 -3.44 16.07
CA TRP A 59 -7.67 -2.80 16.87
C TRP A 59 -7.02 -2.21 18.14
N PRO A 60 -7.68 -1.31 18.88
CA PRO A 60 -7.04 -0.55 19.96
C PRO A 60 -6.36 -1.40 21.04
N SER A 61 -6.90 -2.59 21.34
CA SER A 61 -6.38 -3.52 22.35
C SER A 61 -5.73 -4.77 21.74
N ALA A 62 -5.26 -4.69 20.49
CA ALA A 62 -4.57 -5.80 19.85
C ALA A 62 -3.22 -6.09 20.53
N ASP A 63 -2.76 -7.33 20.47
CA ASP A 63 -1.45 -7.71 21.00
C ASP A 63 -0.34 -6.88 20.31
N ASP A 64 0.56 -6.31 21.11
CA ASP A 64 1.58 -5.32 20.70
C ASP A 64 1.04 -4.04 20.03
N GLY A 65 -0.24 -3.73 20.24
CA GLY A 65 -0.92 -2.55 19.72
C GLY A 65 -1.35 -2.66 18.25
N PRO A 66 -2.22 -1.75 17.78
CA PRO A 66 -2.81 -1.82 16.44
C PRO A 66 -1.76 -1.84 15.31
N TYR A 67 -0.65 -1.12 15.51
CA TYR A 67 0.38 -0.94 14.48
C TYR A 67 1.33 -2.15 14.30
N ALA A 68 1.09 -3.25 15.01
CA ALA A 68 1.75 -4.54 14.79
C ALA A 68 1.03 -5.44 13.76
N TRP A 69 -0.16 -5.03 13.33
CA TRP A 69 -1.12 -5.84 12.57
C TRP A 69 -1.30 -5.38 11.11
N GLY A 70 -0.28 -4.77 10.51
CA GLY A 70 -0.24 -4.55 9.06
C GLY A 70 -0.17 -5.86 8.28
N TYR A 71 -0.58 -5.84 7.00
CA TYR A 71 -0.51 -6.99 6.09
C TYR A 71 -1.39 -8.18 6.51
N CYS A 72 -2.52 -7.93 7.18
CA CYS A 72 -3.47 -8.97 7.57
C CYS A 72 -4.47 -9.34 6.47
N PHE A 73 -4.76 -8.43 5.55
CA PHE A 73 -5.71 -8.64 4.45
C PHE A 73 -5.02 -8.58 3.09
N ILE A 74 -5.54 -9.35 2.13
CA ILE A 74 -5.07 -9.35 0.73
C ILE A 74 -6.09 -8.69 -0.19
N ARG A 75 -7.38 -8.91 0.09
CA ARG A 75 -8.51 -8.44 -0.71
C ARG A 75 -9.37 -7.53 0.14
N GLU A 76 -9.95 -6.53 -0.50
CA GLU A 76 -10.98 -5.68 0.06
C GLU A 76 -12.16 -6.53 0.57
N ASN A 77 -12.77 -6.08 1.68
CA ASN A 77 -13.92 -6.74 2.27
C ASN A 77 -15.21 -6.45 1.50
N ASP A 78 -15.43 -5.18 1.09
CA ASP A 78 -16.56 -4.77 0.28
C ASP A 78 -16.18 -4.78 -1.21
N ARG A 79 -16.53 -5.87 -1.91
CA ARG A 79 -16.04 -6.11 -3.28
C ARG A 79 -16.98 -5.52 -4.30
N GLN A 80 -16.66 -4.32 -4.75
CA GLN A 80 -17.32 -3.69 -5.90
C GLN A 80 -16.53 -3.94 -7.18
N THR A 81 -17.19 -3.89 -8.34
CA THR A 81 -16.52 -4.16 -9.63
C THR A 81 -15.49 -3.09 -9.98
N GLN A 82 -15.69 -1.84 -9.56
CA GLN A 82 -14.75 -0.72 -9.76
C GLN A 82 -14.32 -0.54 -11.23
N CYS A 83 -15.30 -0.48 -12.12
CA CYS A 83 -15.09 -0.28 -13.55
C CYS A 83 -15.59 1.11 -13.97
N SER A 84 -14.67 2.04 -14.23
CA SER A 84 -15.02 3.44 -14.51
C SER A 84 -14.31 4.05 -15.73
N SER A 85 -13.32 3.38 -16.30
CA SER A 85 -12.55 3.88 -17.45
C SER A 85 -12.83 3.13 -18.75
N ASP A 86 -13.19 3.86 -19.81
CA ASP A 86 -13.36 3.30 -21.16
C ASP A 86 -12.03 2.97 -21.85
N GLN A 87 -10.93 3.61 -21.42
CA GLN A 87 -9.58 3.32 -21.93
C GLN A 87 -9.11 1.91 -21.55
N TRP A 88 -9.60 1.41 -20.41
CA TRP A 88 -9.21 0.12 -19.84
C TRP A 88 -10.45 -0.76 -19.62
N PRO A 89 -11.13 -1.17 -20.71
CA PRO A 89 -12.44 -1.80 -20.62
C PRO A 89 -12.38 -3.10 -19.80
N CYS A 90 -13.41 -3.29 -18.97
CA CYS A 90 -13.50 -4.42 -18.05
C CYS A 90 -14.09 -5.63 -18.77
N PRO A 91 -13.36 -6.76 -18.87
CA PRO A 91 -13.93 -8.00 -19.36
C PRO A 91 -15.07 -8.48 -18.46
N SER A 92 -16.01 -9.21 -19.05
CA SER A 92 -17.13 -9.79 -18.30
C SER A 92 -16.61 -10.64 -17.13
N ARG A 93 -17.23 -10.47 -15.95
CA ARG A 93 -16.90 -11.15 -14.68
C ARG A 93 -15.59 -10.73 -14.01
N MET A 94 -14.79 -9.84 -14.61
CA MET A 94 -13.62 -9.29 -13.94
C MET A 94 -14.02 -8.16 -13.00
N GLN A 95 -13.38 -8.12 -11.84
CA GLN A 95 -13.62 -7.12 -10.80
C GLN A 95 -12.31 -6.49 -10.35
N TYR A 96 -12.33 -5.19 -10.10
CA TYR A 96 -11.17 -4.36 -9.78
C TYR A 96 -11.27 -3.72 -8.39
N TYR A 97 -11.90 -4.43 -7.43
CA TYR A 97 -11.82 -4.13 -6.00
C TYR A 97 -10.37 -4.20 -5.49
N GLY A 98 -10.14 -3.63 -4.31
CA GLY A 98 -8.83 -3.53 -3.68
C GLY A 98 -8.12 -4.88 -3.53
N ARG A 99 -6.91 -4.98 -4.08
CA ARG A 99 -6.02 -6.14 -3.88
C ARG A 99 -4.60 -5.73 -3.53
N GLY A 100 -3.93 -6.60 -2.77
CA GLY A 100 -2.52 -6.47 -2.45
C GLY A 100 -2.22 -5.38 -1.40
N PRO A 101 -0.93 -5.09 -1.17
CA PRO A 101 -0.49 -4.19 -0.10
C PRO A 101 -1.01 -2.76 -0.24
N ILE A 102 -1.21 -2.28 -1.46
CA ILE A 102 -1.68 -0.91 -1.72
C ILE A 102 -3.20 -0.85 -1.97
N GLN A 103 -3.91 -1.97 -1.79
CA GLN A 103 -5.32 -2.12 -2.17
C GLN A 103 -5.60 -1.52 -3.56
N LEU A 104 -4.85 -1.98 -4.56
CA LEU A 104 -4.99 -1.51 -5.94
C LEU A 104 -6.45 -1.66 -6.38
N THR A 105 -7.07 -0.54 -6.76
CA THR A 105 -8.52 -0.45 -7.01
C THR A 105 -8.76 0.30 -8.33
N HIS A 106 -9.87 0.00 -9.01
CA HIS A 106 -10.28 0.52 -10.31
C HIS A 106 -9.53 -0.02 -11.53
N ASN A 107 -10.29 -0.30 -12.59
CA ASN A 107 -9.80 -0.83 -13.86
C ASN A 107 -8.68 0.02 -14.49
N TYR A 108 -8.72 1.35 -14.40
CA TYR A 108 -7.65 2.19 -14.95
C TYR A 108 -6.30 2.00 -14.25
N ASN A 109 -6.29 1.72 -12.94
CA ASN A 109 -5.06 1.47 -12.21
C ASN A 109 -4.48 0.10 -12.60
N TYR A 110 -5.32 -0.93 -12.71
CA TYR A 110 -4.92 -2.24 -13.23
C TYR A 110 -4.41 -2.17 -14.68
N GLY A 111 -5.08 -1.37 -15.52
CA GLY A 111 -4.71 -1.15 -16.91
C GLY A 111 -3.39 -0.41 -17.09
N SER A 112 -3.18 0.65 -16.32
CA SER A 112 -1.93 1.44 -16.36
C SER A 112 -0.68 0.59 -16.07
N LEU A 113 -0.82 -0.49 -15.27
CA LEU A 113 0.26 -1.43 -14.95
C LEU A 113 0.64 -2.37 -16.12
N VAL A 114 -0.27 -2.61 -17.07
CA VAL A 114 -0.08 -3.57 -18.19
C VAL A 114 1.08 -3.17 -19.08
N GLY A 115 1.10 -1.91 -19.52
CA GLY A 115 2.04 -1.44 -20.53
C GLY A 115 3.32 -0.80 -19.99
N GLN A 116 3.30 -0.20 -18.79
CA GLN A 116 4.35 0.74 -18.37
C GLN A 116 5.14 0.31 -17.12
N ALA A 117 4.67 -0.69 -16.36
CA ALA A 117 5.19 -0.95 -15.02
C ALA A 117 5.78 -2.35 -14.82
N ILE A 118 5.01 -3.38 -15.19
CA ILE A 118 5.33 -4.77 -14.82
C ILE A 118 5.12 -5.77 -15.97
N GLY A 119 4.59 -5.33 -17.12
CA GLY A 119 4.45 -6.14 -18.33
C GLY A 119 3.46 -7.31 -18.19
N LEU A 120 2.41 -7.15 -17.38
CA LEU A 120 1.41 -8.18 -17.09
C LEU A 120 0.01 -7.72 -17.47
N ASP A 121 -0.78 -8.60 -18.07
CA ASP A 121 -2.19 -8.33 -18.38
C ASP A 121 -3.08 -8.44 -17.14
N LEU A 122 -3.05 -7.41 -16.31
CA LEU A 122 -3.88 -7.29 -15.11
C LEU A 122 -5.33 -6.87 -15.39
N ILE A 123 -5.66 -6.45 -16.62
CA ILE A 123 -7.05 -6.21 -17.01
C ILE A 123 -7.79 -7.54 -17.15
N ASN A 124 -7.20 -8.51 -17.82
CA ASN A 124 -7.81 -9.84 -17.95
C ASN A 124 -7.49 -10.77 -16.76
N ASN A 125 -6.49 -10.43 -15.93
CA ASN A 125 -6.05 -11.26 -14.82
C ASN A 125 -5.87 -10.46 -13.50
N PRO A 126 -6.90 -9.73 -13.02
CA PRO A 126 -6.77 -8.88 -11.83
C PRO A 126 -6.47 -9.66 -10.55
N ASP A 127 -6.84 -10.93 -10.47
CA ASP A 127 -6.61 -11.78 -9.30
C ASP A 127 -5.14 -12.14 -9.07
N LEU A 128 -4.27 -11.98 -10.07
CA LEU A 128 -2.81 -12.16 -9.89
C LEU A 128 -2.26 -11.29 -8.75
N VAL A 129 -2.84 -10.10 -8.54
CA VAL A 129 -2.46 -9.18 -7.44
C VAL A 129 -2.77 -9.79 -6.06
N ALA A 130 -3.66 -10.77 -5.97
CA ALA A 130 -4.06 -11.44 -4.73
C ALA A 130 -3.76 -12.96 -4.70
N THR A 131 -3.05 -13.48 -5.69
CA THR A 131 -2.64 -14.90 -5.76
C THR A 131 -1.14 -15.09 -5.96
N ASP A 132 -0.44 -14.10 -6.53
CA ASP A 132 1.02 -14.09 -6.62
C ASP A 132 1.59 -12.97 -5.74
N PRO A 133 2.33 -13.30 -4.66
CA PRO A 133 2.83 -12.30 -3.72
C PRO A 133 3.91 -11.40 -4.33
N VAL A 134 4.68 -11.87 -5.32
CA VAL A 134 5.66 -11.02 -6.02
C VAL A 134 4.93 -9.99 -6.85
N ILE A 135 3.94 -10.39 -7.65
CA ILE A 135 3.09 -9.46 -8.42
C ILE A 135 2.41 -8.48 -7.47
N SER A 136 1.84 -8.98 -6.36
CA SER A 136 1.22 -8.16 -5.32
C SER A 136 2.14 -7.04 -4.83
N PHE A 137 3.37 -7.37 -4.42
CA PHE A 137 4.34 -6.35 -4.02
C PHE A 137 4.78 -5.44 -5.17
N LYS A 138 4.93 -5.96 -6.40
CA LYS A 138 5.30 -5.13 -7.55
C LYS A 138 4.27 -4.03 -7.82
N THR A 139 2.97 -4.34 -7.70
CA THR A 139 1.92 -3.33 -7.86
C THR A 139 2.03 -2.20 -6.83
N ALA A 140 2.32 -2.54 -5.57
CA ALA A 140 2.46 -1.57 -4.50
C ALA A 140 3.71 -0.70 -4.65
N ILE A 141 4.87 -1.29 -4.98
CA ILE A 141 6.12 -0.54 -5.14
C ILE A 141 6.02 0.41 -6.34
N TRP A 142 5.41 -0.02 -7.45
CA TRP A 142 5.16 0.87 -8.57
C TRP A 142 4.28 2.06 -8.19
N ALA A 143 3.17 1.82 -7.46
CA ALA A 143 2.27 2.87 -7.02
C ALA A 143 2.97 3.87 -6.07
N ALA A 144 3.87 3.38 -5.21
CA ALA A 144 4.64 4.19 -4.27
C ALA A 144 5.75 5.04 -4.93
N ASN A 145 6.20 4.70 -6.13
CA ASN A 145 7.26 5.42 -6.86
C ASN A 145 6.79 6.78 -7.46
N ARG A 146 5.60 7.25 -7.06
CA ARG A 146 5.06 8.60 -7.32
C ARG A 146 5.41 9.49 -6.10
N VAL A 147 6.46 10.32 -6.18
CA VAL A 147 7.06 11.13 -5.07
C VAL A 147 6.73 12.64 -5.18
N PRO A 148 6.86 13.52 -4.13
CA PRO A 148 7.43 13.32 -2.77
C PRO A 148 6.64 13.85 -1.52
N GLY A 149 6.74 13.14 -0.39
CA GLY A 149 6.34 13.54 0.99
C GLY A 149 5.37 12.54 1.66
N TYR A 150 5.43 12.29 2.99
CA TYR A 150 4.57 11.26 3.61
C TYR A 150 3.06 11.62 3.55
N GLY A 151 2.70 12.87 3.85
CA GLY A 151 1.34 13.37 3.63
C GLY A 151 0.93 13.42 2.15
N VAL A 152 1.90 13.63 1.25
CA VAL A 152 1.70 13.55 -0.21
C VAL A 152 1.46 12.12 -0.67
N ILE A 153 2.11 11.11 -0.06
CA ILE A 153 1.84 9.70 -0.34
C ILE A 153 0.42 9.32 0.10
N THR A 154 -0.04 9.76 1.27
CA THR A 154 -1.45 9.59 1.69
C THR A 154 -2.40 10.25 0.70
N ASN A 155 -2.05 11.45 0.22
CA ASN A 155 -2.82 12.18 -0.76
C ASN A 155 -2.88 11.46 -2.13
N ILE A 156 -1.78 10.83 -2.54
CA ILE A 156 -1.69 10.05 -3.79
C ILE A 156 -2.48 8.73 -3.68
N ILE A 157 -2.52 8.11 -2.50
CA ILE A 157 -3.20 6.81 -2.31
C ILE A 157 -4.71 6.99 -2.15
N ASN A 158 -5.17 7.92 -1.31
CA ASN A 158 -6.59 8.15 -1.02
C ASN A 158 -6.94 9.62 -0.70
N GLY A 159 -6.18 10.58 -1.22
CA GLY A 159 -6.29 11.99 -0.83
C GLY A 159 -7.65 12.63 -1.03
N GLY A 160 -8.38 12.23 -2.08
CA GLY A 160 -9.75 12.67 -2.31
C GLY A 160 -10.73 12.29 -1.19
N LEU A 161 -10.39 11.28 -0.39
CA LEU A 161 -11.19 10.82 0.75
C LEU A 161 -10.59 11.21 2.12
N GLU A 162 -9.27 11.38 2.21
CA GLU A 162 -8.56 11.45 3.50
C GLU A 162 -7.86 12.79 3.78
N CYS A 163 -7.67 13.65 2.77
CA CYS A 163 -6.91 14.88 2.89
C CYS A 163 -7.79 16.13 2.73
N GLY A 164 -7.34 17.26 3.30
CA GLY A 164 -8.00 18.57 3.13
C GLY A 164 -9.34 18.75 3.87
N SER A 165 -9.70 17.80 4.72
CA SER A 165 -10.96 17.79 5.48
C SER A 165 -10.76 17.76 7.01
N GLY A 166 -9.56 18.12 7.48
CA GLY A 166 -9.21 18.11 8.89
C GLY A 166 -8.78 16.73 9.42
N ALA A 167 -8.62 16.63 10.74
CA ALA A 167 -8.14 15.43 11.41
C ALA A 167 -9.08 14.24 11.21
N ASN A 168 -8.53 13.06 10.92
CA ASN A 168 -9.31 11.84 10.77
C ASN A 168 -8.50 10.59 11.16
N ASP A 169 -9.21 9.54 11.57
CA ASP A 169 -8.62 8.32 12.12
C ASP A 169 -7.80 7.53 11.09
N LYS A 170 -8.11 7.65 9.79
CA LYS A 170 -7.38 6.93 8.74
C LYS A 170 -5.95 7.46 8.59
N VAL A 171 -5.81 8.77 8.45
CA VAL A 171 -4.50 9.43 8.41
C VAL A 171 -3.75 9.22 9.73
N ALA A 172 -4.44 9.25 10.88
CA ALA A 172 -3.82 8.97 12.17
C ALA A 172 -3.26 7.53 12.26
N ASP A 173 -3.99 6.53 11.75
CA ASP A 173 -3.54 5.14 11.72
C ASP A 173 -2.32 4.94 10.80
N ARG A 174 -2.31 5.55 9.61
CA ARG A 174 -1.14 5.60 8.72
C ARG A 174 0.09 6.15 9.46
N ILE A 175 -0.06 7.32 10.09
CA ILE A 175 1.00 7.95 10.89
C ILE A 175 1.47 7.04 12.03
N GLY A 176 0.56 6.33 12.68
CA GLY A 176 0.86 5.38 13.76
C GLY A 176 1.78 4.24 13.31
N PHE A 177 1.47 3.61 12.17
CA PHE A 177 2.37 2.63 11.55
C PHE A 177 3.73 3.23 11.20
N TYR A 178 3.75 4.43 10.62
CA TYR A 178 4.98 5.09 10.18
C TYR A 178 5.91 5.38 11.34
N LYS A 179 5.40 5.99 12.42
CA LYS A 179 6.18 6.25 13.64
C LYS A 179 6.78 4.96 14.20
N ARG A 180 5.96 3.91 14.35
CA ARG A 180 6.45 2.60 14.82
C ARG A 180 7.56 2.04 13.95
N TYR A 181 7.48 2.17 12.63
CA TYR A 181 8.48 1.61 11.71
C TYR A 181 9.76 2.43 11.70
N CYS A 182 9.66 3.75 11.78
CA CYS A 182 10.81 4.62 11.98
C CYS A 182 11.53 4.33 13.30
N ASP A 183 10.79 4.12 14.41
CA ASP A 183 11.37 3.75 15.71
C ASP A 183 12.14 2.43 15.62
N LEU A 184 11.57 1.42 14.96
CA LEU A 184 12.22 0.12 14.76
C LEU A 184 13.48 0.21 13.88
N LEU A 185 13.56 1.19 12.97
CA LEU A 185 14.72 1.42 12.12
C LEU A 185 15.69 2.48 12.67
N GLY A 186 15.38 3.09 13.80
CA GLY A 186 16.21 4.11 14.43
C GLY A 186 16.36 5.40 13.60
N VAL A 187 15.30 5.83 12.92
CA VAL A 187 15.30 7.07 12.11
C VAL A 187 14.25 8.06 12.58
N SER A 188 14.53 9.35 12.42
CA SER A 188 13.54 10.40 12.72
C SER A 188 12.42 10.40 11.68
N TYR A 189 11.22 10.78 12.14
CA TYR A 189 10.00 10.79 11.33
C TYR A 189 10.05 11.83 10.20
N GLY A 190 10.82 12.90 10.38
CA GLY A 190 10.72 14.11 9.57
C GLY A 190 9.46 14.91 9.91
N ASP A 191 9.15 15.91 9.08
CA ASP A 191 8.03 16.83 9.26
C ASP A 191 6.86 16.51 8.31
N ASN A 192 5.73 17.20 8.47
CA ASN A 192 4.55 17.11 7.59
C ASN A 192 3.98 15.68 7.44
N LEU A 193 3.75 15.04 8.58
CA LEU A 193 3.28 13.65 8.65
C LEU A 193 1.80 13.49 8.28
N ASP A 194 1.00 14.54 8.40
CA ASP A 194 -0.41 14.53 8.03
C ASP A 194 -0.69 15.25 6.71
N CYS A 195 -1.88 15.00 6.18
CA CYS A 195 -2.44 15.73 5.04
C CYS A 195 -3.75 16.45 5.40
N TYR A 196 -4.01 16.72 6.67
CA TYR A 196 -5.30 17.24 7.15
C TYR A 196 -5.69 18.56 6.47
N ASN A 197 -4.68 19.40 6.22
CA ASN A 197 -4.82 20.71 5.61
C ASN A 197 -4.29 20.77 4.17
N GLN A 198 -3.91 19.62 3.58
CA GLN A 198 -3.39 19.57 2.22
C GLN A 198 -4.54 19.44 1.22
N ARG A 199 -4.49 20.22 0.13
CA ARG A 199 -5.46 20.05 -0.98
C ARG A 199 -5.27 18.68 -1.63
N PRO A 200 -6.33 17.90 -1.88
CA PRO A 200 -6.22 16.64 -2.60
C PRO A 200 -5.57 16.81 -3.99
N PHE A 201 -4.80 15.82 -4.45
CA PHE A 201 -4.39 15.77 -5.85
C PHE A 201 -5.62 15.45 -6.72
N ALA A 202 -5.83 16.27 -7.76
CA ALA A 202 -6.93 16.14 -8.72
C ALA A 202 -6.69 15.03 -9.73
#